data_AF-A0A7X5X6E0-F1
#
_entry.id   AF-A0A7X5X6E0-F1
#
_cell.length_a   1.000
_cell.length_b   1.000
_cell.length_c   1.000
_cell.angle_alpha   90.00
_cell.angle_beta   90.00
_cell.angle_gamma   90.00
#
_symmetry.space_group_name_H-M   'P 1'
#
loop_
_entity.id
_entity.type
_entity.pdbx_description
1 polymer ?
#
loop_
_entity_poly.entity_id
_entity_poly.type
_entity_poly.pdbx_seq_one_letter_code
_entity_poly.pdbx_strand_id
1 'polypeptide(L)'
;MSQNWQQPQQPGGYPQQPGGYPQQPAPPQQAGGYGSPQQPGYGYPQGQPAQPPQAPQPQYGGGFPPPAPPAGRPGNPLLAVGAAIVATLVGAFLYAFLLSAMADTDKTPPEVTQFAYAGVVVGALIGLAVAKLGGRNTGLWVVGAVLALAAVFLGELYGYAMILHDVMSNYADKLGGGASGQVLSSNEIFFDHFSDLWKSWKEDSDALTYIFIALAPVAAVSTAYRISNR
;
A
#
# COMPACT_ATOMS: atom_id res chain seq x y z
N MET A 1 -28.83 -34.06 -28.51
CA MET A 1 -29.16 -35.16 -27.58
C MET A 1 -27.98 -35.33 -26.64
N SER A 2 -28.14 -34.77 -25.45
CA SER A 2 -27.24 -34.85 -24.29
C SER A 2 -27.33 -36.23 -23.64
N GLN A 3 -26.20 -36.86 -23.33
CA GLN A 3 -26.14 -37.84 -22.24
C GLN A 3 -24.89 -37.62 -21.40
N ASN A 4 -25.20 -37.19 -20.16
CA ASN A 4 -24.32 -37.06 -19.02
C ASN A 4 -23.91 -38.44 -18.53
N TRP A 5 -22.61 -38.70 -18.38
CA TRP A 5 -22.13 -39.83 -17.59
C TRP A 5 -22.04 -39.42 -16.12
N GLN A 6 -22.88 -40.05 -15.31
CA GLN A 6 -23.05 -39.85 -13.88
C GLN A 6 -22.03 -40.66 -13.07
N GLN A 7 -21.59 -40.08 -11.96
CA GLN A 7 -20.75 -40.70 -10.93
C GLN A 7 -21.51 -41.81 -10.18
N PRO A 8 -20.84 -42.90 -9.77
CA PRO A 8 -21.33 -43.78 -8.71
C PRO A 8 -21.00 -43.21 -7.32
N GLN A 9 -22.02 -42.90 -6.54
CA GLN A 9 -21.93 -42.67 -5.09
C GLN A 9 -21.65 -44.01 -4.38
N GLN A 10 -20.69 -44.02 -3.44
CA GLN A 10 -20.52 -45.15 -2.51
C GLN A 10 -21.17 -44.82 -1.15
N PRO A 11 -22.00 -45.72 -0.60
CA PRO A 11 -22.66 -45.56 0.70
C PRO A 11 -21.86 -46.25 1.81
N GLY A 12 -21.87 -45.68 3.02
CA GLY A 12 -21.39 -46.40 4.21
C GLY A 12 -21.01 -45.50 5.37
N GLY A 13 -21.97 -45.16 6.22
CA GLY A 13 -21.74 -44.61 7.55
C GLY A 13 -22.02 -45.66 8.62
N TYR A 14 -21.14 -45.77 9.64
CA TYR A 14 -21.36 -46.35 10.98
C TYR A 14 -20.31 -45.74 11.95
N PRO A 15 -20.36 -45.91 13.29
CA PRO A 15 -20.95 -44.95 14.23
C PRO A 15 -19.97 -44.38 15.27
N GLN A 16 -20.38 -43.33 15.99
CA GLN A 16 -19.75 -42.87 17.24
C GLN A 16 -19.78 -43.97 18.32
N GLN A 17 -18.66 -44.18 19.01
CA GLN A 17 -18.61 -44.92 20.28
C GLN A 17 -18.13 -44.02 21.44
N PRO A 18 -18.77 -44.08 22.62
CA PRO A 18 -18.38 -43.37 23.83
C PRO A 18 -17.46 -44.22 24.73
N GLY A 19 -16.56 -43.57 25.48
CA GLY A 19 -16.05 -44.08 26.76
C GLY A 19 -14.71 -44.83 26.76
N GLY A 20 -13.64 -44.10 27.11
CA GLY A 20 -12.75 -44.41 28.23
C GLY A 20 -11.70 -45.51 28.10
N TYR A 21 -10.43 -45.15 27.84
CA TYR A 21 -9.21 -45.85 28.30
C TYR A 21 -8.05 -44.84 28.49
N PRO A 22 -7.05 -45.12 29.37
CA PRO A 22 -6.34 -44.12 30.17
C PRO A 22 -5.13 -43.42 29.51
N GLN A 23 -4.76 -42.28 30.11
CA GLN A 23 -3.63 -41.41 29.80
C GLN A 23 -2.28 -42.15 29.70
N GLN A 24 -1.53 -41.81 28.66
CA GLN A 24 -0.12 -42.18 28.48
C GLN A 24 0.77 -41.05 29.07
N PRO A 25 1.77 -41.37 29.93
CA PRO A 25 2.57 -40.36 30.60
C PRO A 25 3.56 -39.66 29.65
N ALA A 26 3.65 -38.33 29.78
CA ALA A 26 4.59 -37.49 29.05
C ALA A 26 6.04 -37.70 29.53
N PRO A 27 7.05 -37.70 28.64
CA PRO A 27 8.46 -37.73 29.04
C PRO A 27 8.94 -36.38 29.62
N PRO A 28 9.92 -36.37 30.53
CA PRO A 28 10.25 -35.19 31.34
C PRO A 28 11.01 -34.10 30.56
N GLN A 29 10.71 -32.85 30.88
CA GLN A 29 11.49 -31.67 30.51
C GLN A 29 12.89 -31.74 31.18
N GLN A 30 13.95 -31.69 30.37
CA GLN A 30 15.30 -31.43 30.87
C GLN A 30 15.56 -29.92 30.93
N ALA A 31 15.85 -29.45 32.13
CA ALA A 31 16.25 -28.08 32.45
C ALA A 31 17.78 -28.01 32.61
N GLY A 32 18.41 -27.09 31.88
CA GLY A 32 19.64 -26.39 32.25
C GLY A 32 20.98 -27.12 32.10
N GLY A 33 22.01 -26.38 31.66
CA GLY A 33 23.40 -26.67 32.04
C GLY A 33 24.47 -26.47 30.95
N TYR A 34 25.46 -25.63 31.25
CA TYR A 34 26.60 -25.18 30.45
C TYR A 34 27.75 -26.20 30.29
N GLY A 35 28.55 -26.08 29.21
CA GLY A 35 29.93 -26.60 29.03
C GLY A 35 30.04 -28.11 28.71
N SER A 36 30.97 -28.67 27.94
CA SER A 36 32.34 -28.34 27.49
C SER A 36 32.74 -29.31 26.34
N PRO A 37 33.89 -29.18 25.64
CA PRO A 37 34.12 -29.79 24.31
C PRO A 37 35.02 -31.06 24.24
N GLN A 38 34.94 -31.73 23.07
CA GLN A 38 35.93 -32.58 22.36
C GLN A 38 36.35 -33.97 22.89
N GLN A 39 36.30 -34.99 21.99
CA GLN A 39 37.48 -35.78 21.60
C GLN A 39 37.27 -36.60 20.30
N PRO A 40 38.29 -36.70 19.41
CA PRO A 40 38.28 -37.52 18.19
C PRO A 40 39.01 -38.86 18.42
N GLY A 41 38.40 -39.99 18.04
CA GLY A 41 38.97 -41.33 18.17
C GLY A 41 39.05 -42.07 16.84
N TYR A 42 40.26 -42.21 16.28
CA TYR A 42 40.60 -43.09 15.16
C TYR A 42 40.92 -44.50 15.69
N GLY A 43 40.31 -45.54 15.10
CA GLY A 43 40.61 -46.96 15.37
C GLY A 43 40.05 -47.87 14.29
N TYR A 44 40.92 -48.72 13.71
CA TYR A 44 40.74 -49.59 12.54
C TYR A 44 40.37 -51.05 12.95
N PRO A 45 40.11 -51.98 11.99
CA PRO A 45 38.81 -52.50 11.59
C PRO A 45 38.43 -53.85 12.25
N GLN A 46 37.14 -54.14 12.42
CA GLN A 46 36.66 -55.48 12.79
C GLN A 46 35.56 -55.93 11.82
N GLY A 47 35.84 -57.02 11.10
CA GLY A 47 35.01 -57.54 10.01
C GLY A 47 33.62 -58.01 10.46
N GLN A 48 32.63 -57.71 9.63
CA GLN A 48 31.28 -58.26 9.71
C GLN A 48 30.85 -58.83 8.34
N PRO A 49 30.02 -59.87 8.33
CA PRO A 49 29.77 -60.71 7.16
C PRO A 49 28.93 -60.01 6.08
N ALA A 50 29.26 -60.30 4.82
CA ALA A 50 28.62 -59.75 3.63
C ALA A 50 27.11 -60.07 3.58
N GLN A 51 26.29 -59.02 3.57
CA GLN A 51 24.86 -59.11 3.25
C GLN A 51 24.65 -59.14 1.73
N PRO A 52 23.61 -59.85 1.24
CA PRO A 52 23.32 -59.96 -0.20
C PRO A 52 22.88 -58.60 -0.80
N PRO A 53 23.09 -58.36 -2.11
CA PRO A 53 22.80 -57.08 -2.74
C PRO A 53 21.29 -56.77 -2.68
N GLN A 54 20.91 -55.75 -1.91
CA GLN A 54 19.56 -55.19 -1.98
C GLN A 54 19.42 -54.38 -3.26
N ALA A 55 18.36 -54.67 -4.02
CA ALA A 55 17.98 -53.95 -5.23
C ALA A 55 17.77 -52.45 -4.93
N PRO A 56 18.08 -51.53 -5.88
CA PRO A 56 17.97 -50.10 -5.65
C PRO A 56 16.52 -49.70 -5.34
N GLN A 57 16.25 -49.31 -4.10
CA GLN A 57 15.01 -48.63 -3.74
C GLN A 57 15.04 -47.21 -4.32
N PRO A 58 13.94 -46.71 -4.91
CA PRO A 58 13.87 -45.33 -5.38
C PRO A 58 14.09 -44.37 -4.21
N GLN A 59 15.16 -43.59 -4.28
CA GLN A 59 15.48 -42.53 -3.33
C GLN A 59 14.45 -41.42 -3.51
N TYR A 60 13.28 -41.56 -2.86
CA TYR A 60 12.40 -40.45 -2.59
C TYR A 60 13.18 -39.51 -1.67
N GLY A 61 13.72 -38.45 -2.27
CA GLY A 61 14.43 -37.40 -1.56
C GLY A 61 13.54 -36.83 -0.47
N GLY A 62 13.80 -37.23 0.77
CA GLY A 62 13.24 -36.63 1.98
C GLY A 62 13.80 -35.22 2.15
N GLY A 63 13.40 -34.32 1.28
CA GLY A 63 13.55 -32.89 1.47
C GLY A 63 12.52 -32.46 2.50
N PHE A 64 12.98 -31.83 3.58
CA PHE A 64 12.11 -31.11 4.51
C PHE A 64 11.16 -30.21 3.69
N PRO A 65 9.84 -30.18 3.98
CA PRO A 65 8.93 -29.30 3.26
C PRO A 65 9.46 -27.87 3.35
N PRO A 66 9.42 -27.09 2.26
CA PRO A 66 9.93 -25.72 2.28
C PRO A 66 9.25 -24.96 3.43
N PRO A 67 9.99 -24.15 4.20
CA PRO A 67 9.43 -23.40 5.30
C PRO A 67 8.22 -22.60 4.81
N ALA A 68 7.12 -22.69 5.56
CA ALA A 68 5.89 -21.97 5.23
C ALA A 68 6.21 -20.47 5.08
N PRO A 69 5.64 -19.78 4.08
CA PRO A 69 5.83 -18.34 3.94
C PRO A 69 5.47 -17.64 5.25
N PRO A 70 6.23 -16.61 5.67
CA PRO A 70 5.90 -15.86 6.86
C PRO A 70 4.44 -15.41 6.82
N ALA A 71 3.70 -15.72 7.89
CA ALA A 71 2.35 -15.21 8.05
C ALA A 71 2.41 -13.68 8.06
N GLY A 72 1.72 -13.05 7.10
CA GLY A 72 1.69 -11.59 7.02
C GLY A 72 1.13 -10.98 8.30
N ARG A 73 1.68 -9.83 8.71
CA ARG A 73 1.15 -9.09 9.87
C ARG A 73 -0.34 -8.78 9.66
N PRO A 74 -1.24 -9.15 10.59
CA PRO A 74 -2.63 -8.74 10.50
C PRO A 74 -2.72 -7.21 10.67
N GLY A 75 -3.29 -6.53 9.68
CA GLY A 75 -3.53 -5.08 9.73
C GLY A 75 -4.93 -4.75 10.27
N ASN A 76 -5.16 -3.47 10.57
CA ASN A 76 -6.49 -2.95 10.91
C ASN A 76 -6.99 -2.07 9.75
N PRO A 77 -7.91 -2.57 8.92
CA PRO A 77 -8.39 -1.84 7.74
C PRO A 77 -9.01 -0.48 8.08
N LEU A 78 -9.73 -0.37 9.21
CA LEU A 78 -10.40 0.87 9.59
C LEU A 78 -9.38 1.96 9.96
N LEU A 79 -8.37 1.59 10.75
CA LEU A 79 -7.25 2.48 11.08
C LEU A 79 -6.46 2.89 9.84
N ALA A 80 -6.26 1.96 8.90
CA ALA A 80 -5.56 2.24 7.64
C ALA A 80 -6.31 3.24 6.78
N VAL A 81 -7.63 3.07 6.62
CA VAL A 81 -8.47 4.01 5.88
C VAL A 81 -8.49 5.37 6.58
N GLY A 82 -8.67 5.40 7.90
CA GLY A 82 -8.66 6.65 8.66
C GLY A 82 -7.35 7.44 8.49
N ALA A 83 -6.20 6.75 8.63
CA ALA A 83 -4.90 7.38 8.40
C ALA A 83 -4.68 7.80 6.94
N ALA A 84 -5.18 7.02 5.98
CA ALA A 84 -5.12 7.37 4.57
C ALA A 84 -5.94 8.62 4.25
N ILE A 85 -7.13 8.78 4.83
CA ILE A 85 -7.94 9.99 4.69
C ILE A 85 -7.20 11.21 5.24
N VAL A 86 -6.60 11.10 6.44
CA VAL A 86 -5.78 12.19 7.00
C VAL A 86 -4.60 12.51 6.08
N ALA A 87 -3.88 11.49 5.61
CA ALA A 87 -2.78 11.66 4.66
C ALA A 87 -3.25 12.30 3.33
N THR A 88 -4.46 11.98 2.87
CA THR A 88 -5.09 12.58 1.69
C THR A 88 -5.36 14.06 1.89
N LEU A 89 -5.97 14.45 3.03
CA LEU A 89 -6.25 15.86 3.32
C LEU A 89 -4.95 16.67 3.44
N VAL A 90 -3.96 16.14 4.16
CA VAL A 90 -2.64 16.77 4.28
C VAL A 90 -1.95 16.83 2.92
N GLY A 91 -1.97 15.75 2.14
CA GLY A 91 -1.36 15.68 0.83
C GLY A 91 -1.98 16.66 -0.18
N ALA A 92 -3.31 16.78 -0.19
CA ALA A 92 -4.02 17.74 -1.03
C ALA A 92 -3.64 19.18 -0.67
N PHE A 93 -3.60 19.50 0.63
CA PHE A 93 -3.23 20.85 1.08
C PHE A 93 -1.75 21.17 0.78
N LEU A 94 -0.85 20.22 1.01
CA LEU A 94 0.58 20.39 0.67
C LEU A 94 0.78 20.56 -0.84
N TYR A 95 0.05 19.81 -1.66
CA TYR A 95 0.11 19.96 -3.11
C TYR A 95 -0.42 21.34 -3.56
N ALA A 96 -1.57 21.76 -3.04
CA ALA A 96 -2.16 23.07 -3.32
C ALA A 96 -1.21 24.21 -2.95
N PHE A 97 -0.66 24.16 -1.73
CA PHE A 97 0.27 25.15 -1.24
C PHE A 97 1.56 25.18 -2.06
N LEU A 98 2.12 24.02 -2.40
CA LEU A 98 3.33 23.96 -3.23
C LEU A 98 3.08 24.50 -4.64
N LEU A 99 1.92 24.19 -5.23
CA LEU A 99 1.53 24.71 -6.54
C LEU A 99 1.42 26.25 -6.49
N SER A 100 0.75 26.79 -5.47
CA SER A 100 0.62 28.25 -5.30
C SER A 100 1.94 28.93 -4.99
N ALA A 101 2.76 28.38 -4.11
CA ALA A 101 4.03 28.97 -3.70
C ALA A 101 5.08 28.99 -4.82
N MET A 102 4.95 28.09 -5.80
CA MET A 102 5.84 28.00 -6.96
C MET A 102 5.25 28.65 -8.21
N ALA A 103 4.04 29.20 -8.13
CA ALA A 103 3.46 30.00 -9.18
C ALA A 103 4.10 31.39 -9.16
N ASP A 104 4.57 31.84 -10.33
CA ASP A 104 5.03 33.21 -10.49
C ASP A 104 3.84 34.08 -10.87
N THR A 105 3.19 34.65 -9.85
CA THR A 105 1.98 35.47 -9.97
C THR A 105 2.27 36.93 -10.31
N ASP A 106 3.54 37.33 -10.32
CA ASP A 106 3.97 38.68 -10.67
C ASP A 106 4.06 38.92 -12.19
N LYS A 107 4.22 37.85 -12.98
CA LYS A 107 4.28 37.89 -14.45
C LYS A 107 2.90 37.92 -15.10
N THR A 108 2.85 38.43 -16.33
CA THR A 108 1.63 38.43 -17.17
C THR A 108 1.95 37.75 -18.50
N PRO A 109 1.47 36.50 -18.75
CA PRO A 109 0.60 35.67 -17.89
C PRO A 109 1.30 35.07 -16.66
N PRO A 110 0.55 34.63 -15.62
CA PRO A 110 1.11 33.89 -14.50
C PRO A 110 1.78 32.61 -15.00
N GLU A 111 3.02 32.34 -14.57
CA GLU A 111 3.70 31.11 -14.93
C GLU A 111 3.49 30.06 -13.83
N VAL A 112 2.70 29.03 -14.13
CA VAL A 112 2.49 27.89 -13.25
C VAL A 112 3.52 26.82 -13.59
N THR A 113 4.47 26.57 -12.69
CA THR A 113 5.43 25.47 -12.89
C THR A 113 4.76 24.14 -12.57
N GLN A 114 4.60 23.27 -13.57
CA GLN A 114 4.05 21.93 -13.37
C GLN A 114 5.06 21.00 -12.68
N PHE A 115 4.73 20.50 -11.48
CA PHE A 115 5.61 19.63 -10.68
C PHE A 115 5.17 18.17 -10.67
N ALA A 116 5.64 17.39 -11.65
CA ALA A 116 5.41 15.95 -11.74
C ALA A 116 5.74 15.18 -10.44
N TYR A 117 6.79 15.61 -9.74
CA TYR A 117 7.29 14.92 -8.54
C TYR A 117 6.38 15.11 -7.32
N ALA A 118 5.63 16.20 -7.24
CA ALA A 118 4.78 16.49 -6.08
C ALA A 118 3.65 15.46 -5.94
N GLY A 119 2.97 15.15 -7.05
CA GLY A 119 1.91 14.13 -7.07
C GLY A 119 2.42 12.73 -6.73
N VAL A 120 3.64 12.38 -7.17
CA VAL A 120 4.29 11.10 -6.84
C VAL A 120 4.59 11.00 -5.34
N VAL A 121 5.11 12.07 -4.73
CA VAL A 121 5.39 12.11 -3.29
C VAL A 121 4.09 11.99 -2.48
N VAL A 122 3.06 12.75 -2.84
CA VAL A 122 1.74 12.68 -2.18
C VAL A 122 1.15 11.27 -2.30
N GLY A 123 1.17 10.69 -3.50
CA GLY A 123 0.71 9.31 -3.72
C GLY A 123 1.49 8.30 -2.88
N ALA A 124 2.81 8.42 -2.83
CA ALA A 124 3.66 7.55 -2.01
C ALA A 124 3.35 7.68 -0.51
N LEU A 125 3.13 8.89 0.01
CA LEU A 125 2.77 9.11 1.42
C LEU A 125 1.44 8.43 1.78
N ILE A 126 0.43 8.55 0.92
CA ILE A 126 -0.87 7.89 1.11
C ILE A 126 -0.72 6.37 1.03
N GLY A 127 0.03 5.87 0.03
CA GLY A 127 0.34 4.43 -0.10
C GLY A 127 1.08 3.86 1.10
N LEU A 128 2.00 4.63 1.70
CA LEU A 128 2.70 4.27 2.93
C LEU A 128 1.74 4.19 4.12
N ALA A 129 0.84 5.17 4.30
CA ALA A 129 -0.15 5.16 5.38
C ALA A 129 -1.06 3.92 5.29
N VAL A 130 -1.52 3.63 4.08
CA VAL A 130 -2.35 2.47 3.77
C VAL A 130 -1.62 1.16 4.07
N ALA A 131 -0.40 0.96 3.58
CA ALA A 131 0.30 -0.32 3.75
C ALA A 131 0.80 -0.55 5.17
N LYS A 132 1.24 0.52 5.86
CA LYS A 132 1.75 0.39 7.24
C LYS A 132 0.67 -0.07 8.22
N LEU A 133 -0.57 0.33 8.00
CA LEU A 133 -1.69 0.05 8.91
C LEU A 133 -2.63 -1.05 8.38
N GLY A 134 -2.67 -1.25 7.05
CA GLY A 134 -3.58 -2.15 6.36
C GLY A 134 -3.06 -3.57 6.12
N GLY A 135 -1.75 -3.81 6.32
CA GLY A 135 -1.13 -5.12 6.08
C GLY A 135 -1.22 -5.57 4.61
N ARG A 136 -1.38 -6.88 4.38
CA ARG A 136 -1.47 -7.50 3.03
C ARG A 136 -2.86 -7.47 2.39
N ASN A 137 -3.77 -6.61 2.87
CA ASN A 137 -5.09 -6.48 2.27
C ASN A 137 -5.01 -5.68 0.96
N THR A 138 -5.09 -6.38 -0.17
CA THR A 138 -5.04 -5.80 -1.52
C THR A 138 -6.16 -4.78 -1.78
N GLY A 139 -7.33 -4.94 -1.15
CA GLY A 139 -8.42 -3.99 -1.28
C GLY A 139 -8.05 -2.59 -0.79
N LEU A 140 -7.21 -2.50 0.23
CA LEU A 140 -6.73 -1.22 0.75
C LEU A 140 -5.79 -0.50 -0.22
N TRP A 141 -5.08 -1.22 -1.08
CA TRP A 141 -4.23 -0.59 -2.10
C TRP A 141 -5.06 0.16 -3.13
N VAL A 142 -6.20 -0.40 -3.51
CA VAL A 142 -7.16 0.27 -4.41
C VAL A 142 -7.73 1.51 -3.75
N VAL A 143 -8.12 1.41 -2.47
CA VAL A 143 -8.58 2.58 -1.69
C VAL A 143 -7.49 3.65 -1.65
N GLY A 144 -6.24 3.29 -1.38
CA GLY A 144 -5.10 4.20 -1.39
C GLY A 144 -4.87 4.87 -2.74
N ALA A 145 -5.03 4.13 -3.83
CA ALA A 145 -4.91 4.66 -5.19
C ALA A 145 -5.99 5.72 -5.48
N VAL A 146 -7.25 5.42 -5.16
CA VAL A 146 -8.37 6.36 -5.33
C VAL A 146 -8.18 7.60 -4.47
N LEU A 147 -7.74 7.41 -3.22
CA LEU A 147 -7.46 8.50 -2.29
C LEU A 147 -6.28 9.38 -2.74
N ALA A 148 -5.26 8.80 -3.37
CA ALA A 148 -4.14 9.54 -3.94
C ALA A 148 -4.56 10.35 -5.17
N LEU A 149 -5.36 9.76 -6.05
CA LEU A 149 -5.94 10.46 -7.19
C LEU A 149 -6.79 11.66 -6.73
N ALA A 150 -7.68 11.42 -5.75
CA ALA A 150 -8.51 12.47 -5.16
C ALA A 150 -7.65 13.56 -4.48
N ALA A 151 -6.59 13.19 -3.76
CA ALA A 151 -5.72 14.14 -3.09
C ALA A 151 -5.06 15.10 -4.07
N VAL A 152 -4.45 14.58 -5.14
CA VAL A 152 -3.75 15.40 -6.13
C VAL A 152 -4.74 16.25 -6.93
N PHE A 153 -5.85 15.66 -7.38
CA PHE A 153 -6.86 16.40 -8.15
C PHE A 153 -7.52 17.53 -7.34
N LEU A 154 -7.94 17.27 -6.10
CA LEU A 154 -8.50 18.30 -5.23
C LEU A 154 -7.45 19.33 -4.79
N GLY A 155 -6.23 18.88 -4.52
CA GLY A 155 -5.11 19.77 -4.21
C GLY A 155 -4.79 20.70 -5.37
N GLU A 156 -4.87 20.22 -6.61
CA GLU A 156 -4.64 21.03 -7.80
C GLU A 156 -5.70 22.12 -7.92
N LEU A 157 -6.99 21.76 -7.87
CA LEU A 157 -8.08 22.74 -7.93
C LEU A 157 -7.97 23.78 -6.81
N TYR A 158 -7.65 23.36 -5.59
CA TYR A 158 -7.47 24.30 -4.48
C TYR A 158 -6.22 25.18 -4.66
N GLY A 159 -5.15 24.64 -5.24
CA GLY A 159 -3.95 25.41 -5.60
C GLY A 159 -4.25 26.47 -6.65
N TYR A 160 -5.06 26.17 -7.68
CA TYR A 160 -5.53 27.19 -8.63
C TYR A 160 -6.36 28.28 -7.94
N ALA A 161 -7.19 27.92 -6.96
CA ALA A 161 -7.94 28.92 -6.19
C ALA A 161 -7.01 29.83 -5.36
N MET A 162 -5.92 29.29 -4.80
CA MET A 162 -4.88 30.10 -4.14
C MET A 162 -4.16 31.02 -5.12
N ILE A 163 -3.77 30.51 -6.29
CA ILE A 163 -3.10 31.29 -7.34
C ILE A 163 -4.01 32.43 -7.82
N LEU A 164 -5.29 32.16 -8.09
CA LEU A 164 -6.24 33.18 -8.51
C LEU A 164 -6.43 34.26 -7.44
N HIS A 165 -6.54 33.88 -6.17
CA HIS A 165 -6.57 34.81 -5.06
C HIS A 165 -5.32 35.71 -5.03
N ASP A 166 -4.15 35.10 -5.13
CA ASP A 166 -2.87 35.80 -5.08
C ASP A 166 -2.72 36.78 -6.26
N VAL A 167 -3.04 36.35 -7.47
CA VAL A 167 -3.09 37.19 -8.66
C VAL A 167 -4.03 38.39 -8.45
N MET A 168 -5.26 38.16 -7.99
CA MET A 168 -6.23 39.23 -7.73
C MET A 168 -5.73 40.21 -6.66
N SER A 169 -5.08 39.69 -5.61
CA SER A 169 -4.52 40.50 -4.53
C SER A 169 -3.38 41.39 -5.03
N ASN A 170 -2.46 40.84 -5.83
CA ASN A 170 -1.36 41.58 -6.45
C ASN A 170 -1.86 42.69 -7.39
N TYR A 171 -2.93 42.45 -8.15
CA TYR A 171 -3.56 43.49 -8.96
C TYR A 171 -4.24 44.57 -8.12
N ALA A 172 -4.96 44.20 -7.05
CA ALA A 172 -5.61 45.14 -6.15
C ALA A 172 -4.61 46.08 -5.46
N ASP A 173 -3.45 45.55 -5.06
CA ASP A 173 -2.37 46.33 -4.46
C ASP A 173 -1.74 47.31 -5.47
N LYS A 174 -1.53 46.87 -6.72
CA LYS A 174 -1.01 47.71 -7.81
C LYS A 174 -1.95 48.87 -8.18
N LEU A 175 -3.27 48.70 -8.01
CA LEU A 175 -4.28 49.73 -8.28
C LEU A 175 -4.51 50.70 -7.11
N GLY A 176 -3.79 50.54 -6.00
CA GLY A 176 -3.94 51.31 -4.77
C GLY A 176 -4.95 50.63 -3.83
N GLY A 177 -4.44 50.06 -2.73
CA GLY A 177 -5.05 49.05 -1.85
C GLY A 177 -6.45 49.28 -1.23
N GLY A 178 -7.25 50.22 -1.72
CA GLY A 178 -8.68 50.34 -1.40
C GLY A 178 -9.57 49.25 -2.00
N ALA A 179 -9.07 48.45 -2.95
CA ALA A 179 -9.79 47.31 -3.56
C ALA A 179 -9.55 45.96 -2.84
N SER A 180 -8.64 45.93 -1.85
CA SER A 180 -8.27 44.71 -1.12
C SER A 180 -9.46 44.01 -0.44
N GLY A 181 -10.48 44.77 -0.03
CA GLY A 181 -11.72 44.23 0.54
C GLY A 181 -12.66 43.54 -0.45
N GLN A 182 -12.40 43.62 -1.77
CA GLN A 182 -13.16 42.93 -2.82
C GLN A 182 -12.45 41.69 -3.38
N VAL A 183 -11.26 41.36 -2.87
CA VAL A 183 -10.54 40.17 -3.31
C VAL A 183 -11.20 38.95 -2.69
N LEU A 184 -11.73 38.07 -3.53
CA LEU A 184 -12.29 36.80 -3.09
C LEU A 184 -11.20 35.96 -2.43
N SER A 185 -11.50 35.40 -1.26
CA SER A 185 -10.63 34.44 -0.60
C SER A 185 -10.54 33.14 -1.40
N SER A 186 -9.44 32.39 -1.25
CA SER A 186 -9.29 31.08 -1.92
C SER A 186 -10.43 30.11 -1.60
N ASN A 187 -11.04 30.22 -0.42
CA ASN A 187 -12.19 29.41 -0.03
C ASN A 187 -13.46 29.83 -0.78
N GLU A 188 -13.75 31.13 -0.92
CA GLU A 188 -14.88 31.61 -1.73
C GLU A 188 -14.68 31.21 -3.20
N ILE A 189 -13.47 31.35 -3.73
CA ILE A 189 -13.16 30.91 -5.11
C ILE A 189 -13.43 29.41 -5.27
N PHE A 190 -12.98 28.59 -4.31
CA PHE A 190 -13.11 27.14 -4.40
C PHE A 190 -14.54 26.64 -4.17
N PHE A 191 -15.26 27.18 -3.20
CA PHE A 191 -16.58 26.67 -2.80
C PHE A 191 -17.74 27.37 -3.52
N ASP A 192 -17.65 28.69 -3.71
CA ASP A 192 -18.74 29.50 -4.28
C ASP A 192 -18.58 29.72 -5.79
N HIS A 193 -17.32 29.71 -6.28
CA HIS A 193 -16.98 29.89 -7.70
C HIS A 193 -16.36 28.64 -8.33
N PHE A 194 -16.67 27.45 -7.81
CA PHE A 194 -16.11 26.18 -8.29
C PHE A 194 -16.29 25.95 -9.80
N SER A 195 -17.41 26.39 -10.37
CA SER A 195 -17.67 26.23 -11.81
C SER A 195 -16.65 26.99 -12.67
N ASP A 196 -16.30 28.21 -12.25
CA ASP A 196 -15.33 29.05 -12.96
C ASP A 196 -13.92 28.50 -12.78
N LEU A 197 -13.59 28.08 -11.58
CA LEU A 197 -12.35 27.36 -11.27
C LEU A 197 -12.20 26.10 -12.12
N TRP A 198 -13.25 25.28 -12.22
CA TRP A 198 -13.27 24.07 -13.02
C TRP A 198 -13.07 24.35 -14.51
N LYS A 199 -13.69 25.44 -15.00
CA LYS A 199 -13.51 25.86 -16.38
C LYS A 199 -12.07 26.31 -16.65
N SER A 200 -11.51 27.15 -15.78
CA SER A 200 -10.12 27.61 -15.87
C SER A 200 -9.13 26.46 -15.81
N TRP A 201 -9.31 25.52 -14.88
CA TRP A 201 -8.48 24.32 -14.79
C TRP A 201 -8.52 23.49 -16.08
N LYS A 202 -9.71 23.27 -16.67
CA LYS A 202 -9.81 22.54 -17.94
C LYS A 202 -9.16 23.25 -19.12
N GLU A 203 -9.23 24.58 -19.14
CA GLU A 203 -8.61 25.39 -20.19
C GLU A 203 -7.08 25.38 -20.10
N ASP A 204 -6.53 25.32 -18.89
CA ASP A 204 -5.08 25.24 -18.66
C ASP A 204 -4.54 23.80 -18.64
N SER A 205 -5.39 22.81 -18.42
CA SER A 205 -5.01 21.39 -18.37
C SER A 205 -4.60 20.86 -19.74
N ASP A 206 -3.31 20.59 -19.90
CA ASP A 206 -2.76 19.90 -21.04
C ASP A 206 -2.62 18.39 -20.78
N ALA A 207 -2.15 17.63 -21.79
CA ALA A 207 -1.98 16.20 -21.67
C ALA A 207 -1.01 15.79 -20.54
N LEU A 208 -0.01 16.64 -20.23
CA LEU A 208 0.95 16.39 -19.16
C LEU A 208 0.28 16.45 -17.77
N THR A 209 -0.62 17.40 -17.53
CA THR A 209 -1.41 17.46 -16.29
C THR A 209 -2.10 16.13 -15.99
N TYR A 210 -2.79 15.55 -16.97
CA TYR A 210 -3.47 14.26 -16.79
C TYR A 210 -2.49 13.12 -16.51
N ILE A 211 -1.33 13.12 -17.16
CA ILE A 211 -0.27 12.12 -16.91
C ILE A 211 0.23 12.24 -15.46
N PHE A 212 0.50 13.45 -14.97
CA PHE A 212 1.00 13.65 -13.61
C PHE A 212 -0.03 13.31 -12.54
N ILE A 213 -1.30 13.65 -12.75
CA ILE A 213 -2.41 13.22 -11.89
C ILE A 213 -2.48 11.68 -11.85
N ALA A 214 -2.29 11.01 -12.99
CA ALA A 214 -2.30 9.54 -13.07
C ALA A 214 -1.08 8.88 -12.41
N LEU A 215 0.05 9.58 -12.22
CA LEU A 215 1.20 9.02 -11.52
C LEU A 215 0.95 8.87 -10.01
N ALA A 216 0.07 9.68 -9.42
CA ALA A 216 -0.25 9.61 -7.99
C ALA A 216 -0.81 8.24 -7.55
N PRO A 217 -1.86 7.68 -8.19
CA PRO A 217 -2.34 6.34 -7.84
C PRO A 217 -1.28 5.25 -8.10
N VAL A 218 -0.47 5.39 -9.16
CA VAL A 218 0.63 4.44 -9.44
C VAL A 218 1.66 4.46 -8.32
N ALA A 219 2.05 5.64 -7.83
CA ALA A 219 2.97 5.80 -6.71
C ALA A 219 2.38 5.24 -5.42
N ALA A 220 1.09 5.44 -5.17
CA ALA A 220 0.39 4.90 -4.01
C ALA A 220 0.39 3.37 -3.99
N VAL A 221 0.00 2.74 -5.09
CA VAL A 221 -0.01 1.26 -5.20
C VAL A 221 1.41 0.70 -5.11
N SER A 222 2.36 1.32 -5.82
CA SER A 222 3.77 0.87 -5.82
C SER A 222 4.38 0.93 -4.43
N THR A 223 4.10 2.00 -3.69
CA THR A 223 4.56 2.16 -2.30
C THR A 223 3.86 1.17 -1.40
N ALA A 224 2.54 1.01 -1.55
CA ALA A 224 1.77 0.09 -0.74
C ALA A 224 2.26 -1.35 -0.89
N TYR A 225 2.43 -1.81 -2.14
CA TYR A 225 2.97 -3.13 -2.47
C TYR A 225 4.35 -3.38 -1.86
N ARG A 226 5.27 -2.41 -1.98
CA ARG A 226 6.64 -2.56 -1.47
C ARG A 226 6.69 -2.62 0.06
N ILE A 227 5.79 -1.92 0.74
CA ILE A 227 5.77 -1.87 2.21
C ILE A 227 5.03 -3.09 2.78
N SER A 228 3.95 -3.55 2.15
CA SER A 228 3.18 -4.71 2.62
C SER A 228 3.89 -6.06 2.43
N ASN A 229 4.88 -6.11 1.53
CA ASN A 229 5.64 -7.32 1.19
C ASN A 229 7.00 -7.41 1.92
N ARG A 230 7.24 -6.55 2.92
CA ARG A 230 8.39 -6.62 3.83
C ARG A 230 8.00 -7.23 5.17
#